data_AF-A0A952D5E7-F1
#
_entry.id   AF-A0A952D5E7-F1
#
_cell.length_a   1.000
_cell.length_b   1.000
_cell.length_c   1.000
_cell.angle_alpha   90.00
_cell.angle_beta   90.00
_cell.angle_gamma   90.00
#
_symmetry.space_group_name_H-M   'P 1'
#
loop_
_entity.id
_entity.type
_entity.pdbx_description
1 polymer ?
#
loop_
_entity_poly.entity_id
_entity_poly.type
_entity_poly.pdbx_seq_one_letter_code
_entity_poly.pdbx_strand_id
1 'polypeptide(L)'
;MWPLVAAVAVLTPAPMASLKAMSYNVRFSTANDGEYSWPHRKDRLYALLKHEAADIIGLQEALRPQITEIRHAVPGYAEVGVGRDDGVSSGEHCTILYRSDRFAVS
;
A
#
# COMPACT_ATOMS: atom_id res chain seq x y z
N MET A 1 -4.71 45.98 -43.24
CA MET A 1 -3.68 45.37 -42.38
C MET A 1 -4.35 44.91 -41.08
N TRP A 2 -4.60 43.61 -40.93
CA TRP A 2 -5.03 43.04 -39.64
C TRP A 2 -3.79 42.64 -38.85
N PRO A 3 -3.69 42.95 -37.54
CA PRO A 3 -2.56 42.50 -36.76
C PRO A 3 -2.75 41.00 -36.46
N LEU A 4 -1.77 40.20 -36.87
CA LEU A 4 -1.59 38.85 -36.34
C LEU A 4 -1.24 39.00 -34.85
N VAL A 5 -2.18 38.67 -33.97
CA VAL A 5 -1.89 38.49 -32.54
C VAL A 5 -1.42 37.05 -32.38
N ALA A 6 -0.13 36.85 -32.17
CA ALA A 6 0.41 35.56 -31.78
C ALA A 6 -0.03 35.26 -30.34
N ALA A 7 -0.89 34.25 -30.16
CA ALA A 7 -1.21 33.73 -28.84
C ALA A 7 -0.01 32.95 -28.31
N VAL A 8 0.68 33.49 -27.31
CA VAL A 8 1.70 32.76 -26.55
C VAL A 8 0.95 31.88 -25.55
N ALA A 9 0.92 30.57 -25.79
CA ALA A 9 0.40 29.61 -24.83
C ALA A 9 1.37 29.50 -23.65
N VAL A 10 0.96 30.01 -22.49
CA VAL A 10 1.68 29.77 -21.23
C VAL A 10 1.38 28.33 -20.82
N LEU A 11 2.35 27.43 -20.99
CA LEU A 11 2.27 26.07 -20.46
C LEU A 11 2.44 26.13 -18.95
N THR A 12 1.35 26.04 -18.21
CA THR A 12 1.41 25.74 -16.77
C THR A 12 1.88 24.30 -16.60
N PRO A 13 3.00 24.04 -15.91
CA PRO A 13 3.41 22.66 -15.63
C PRO A 13 2.30 21.99 -14.84
N ALA A 14 1.93 20.76 -15.25
CA ALA A 14 0.98 19.96 -14.49
C ALA A 14 1.50 19.81 -13.04
N PRO A 15 0.62 19.85 -12.03
CA PRO A 15 1.06 19.63 -10.66
C PRO A 15 1.78 18.29 -10.57
N MET A 16 3.00 18.28 -10.00
CA MET A 16 3.69 17.02 -9.72
C MET A 16 2.82 16.19 -8.78
N ALA A 17 2.34 15.05 -9.26
CA ALA A 17 1.60 14.13 -8.41
C ALA A 17 2.52 13.63 -7.29
N SER A 18 2.21 13.98 -6.04
CA SER A 18 2.94 13.48 -4.88
C SER A 18 2.63 12.00 -4.67
N LEU A 19 3.69 11.21 -4.43
CA LEU A 19 3.59 9.81 -4.07
C LEU A 19 4.03 9.65 -2.60
N LYS A 20 3.16 9.08 -1.77
CA LYS A 20 3.52 8.67 -0.40
C LYS A 20 3.71 7.15 -0.37
N ALA A 21 4.92 6.69 -0.07
CA ALA A 21 5.21 5.27 0.07
C ALA A 21 5.51 4.91 1.54
N MET A 22 5.19 3.69 1.93
CA MET A 22 5.46 3.13 3.24
C MET A 22 6.07 1.73 3.11
N SER A 23 7.00 1.40 4.00
CA SER A 23 7.47 0.02 4.21
C SER A 23 7.21 -0.36 5.66
N TYR A 24 6.65 -1.53 5.90
CA TYR A 24 6.33 -2.01 7.25
C TYR A 24 6.50 -3.52 7.36
N ASN A 25 7.42 -3.95 8.22
CA ASN A 25 7.52 -5.35 8.59
C ASN A 25 6.43 -5.68 9.60
N VAL A 26 5.48 -6.52 9.19
CA VAL A 26 4.29 -6.85 9.99
C VAL A 26 4.63 -7.78 11.13
N ARG A 27 5.70 -8.57 11.08
CA ARG A 27 5.92 -9.74 11.93
C ARG A 27 4.82 -10.81 11.77
N PHE A 28 5.18 -12.03 11.46
CA PHE A 28 4.21 -13.11 11.20
C PHE A 28 3.39 -13.49 12.45
N SER A 29 2.15 -13.92 12.26
CA SER A 29 1.21 -14.15 13.37
C SER A 29 1.48 -15.40 14.20
N THR A 30 2.21 -16.38 13.67
CA THR A 30 2.57 -17.63 14.36
C THR A 30 3.84 -17.51 15.20
N ALA A 31 4.43 -16.31 15.31
CA ALA A 31 5.57 -16.05 16.18
C ALA A 31 5.19 -16.22 17.66
N ASN A 32 6.09 -16.78 18.46
CA ASN A 32 5.92 -16.93 19.90
C ASN A 32 6.19 -15.60 20.64
N ASP A 33 5.37 -14.59 20.38
CA ASP A 33 5.59 -13.21 20.83
C ASP A 33 4.80 -12.84 22.12
N GLY A 34 4.10 -13.80 22.74
CA GLY A 34 3.38 -13.59 24.01
C GLY A 34 2.38 -12.42 23.96
N GLU A 35 2.55 -11.44 24.84
CA GLU A 35 1.72 -10.21 24.89
C GLU A 35 1.85 -9.33 23.64
N TYR A 36 2.89 -9.53 22.83
CA TYR A 36 3.12 -8.83 21.56
C TYR A 36 2.65 -9.65 20.35
N SER A 37 1.90 -10.73 20.58
CA SER A 37 1.33 -11.54 19.50
C SER A 37 0.36 -10.73 18.62
N TRP A 38 0.16 -11.21 17.39
CA TRP A 38 -0.67 -10.55 16.37
C TRP A 38 -2.03 -10.03 16.88
N PRO A 39 -2.84 -10.82 17.63
CA PRO A 39 -4.13 -10.35 18.13
C PRO A 39 -4.05 -9.08 18.98
N HIS A 40 -2.95 -8.86 19.69
CA HIS A 40 -2.78 -7.70 20.58
C HIS A 40 -2.26 -6.44 19.88
N ARG A 41 -1.68 -6.57 18.67
CA ARG A 41 -1.04 -5.45 17.96
C ARG A 41 -1.69 -5.07 16.64
N LYS A 42 -2.54 -5.94 16.08
CA LYS A 42 -3.15 -5.72 14.76
C LYS A 42 -3.94 -4.42 14.65
N ASP A 43 -4.69 -4.04 15.68
CA ASP A 43 -5.50 -2.82 15.67
C ASP A 43 -4.64 -1.55 15.63
N ARG A 44 -3.47 -1.56 16.29
CA ARG A 44 -2.50 -0.47 16.22
C ARG A 44 -1.92 -0.32 14.82
N LEU A 45 -1.62 -1.44 14.15
CA LEU A 45 -1.18 -1.43 12.76
C LEU A 45 -2.29 -0.86 11.85
N TYR A 46 -3.54 -1.29 12.00
CA TYR A 46 -4.63 -0.77 11.18
C TYR A 46 -4.82 0.74 11.35
N ALA A 47 -4.75 1.23 12.59
CA ALA A 47 -4.81 2.66 12.88
C ALA A 47 -3.65 3.42 12.22
N LEU A 48 -2.43 2.89 12.29
CA LEU A 48 -1.27 3.48 11.64
C LEU A 48 -1.44 3.56 10.11
N LEU A 49 -1.84 2.46 9.46
CA LEU A 49 -2.03 2.44 8.00
C LEU A 49 -3.12 3.41 7.54
N LYS A 50 -4.22 3.55 8.32
CA LYS A 50 -5.27 4.55 8.06
C LYS A 50 -4.78 5.98 8.24
N HIS A 51 -4.02 6.23 9.31
CA HIS A 51 -3.45 7.55 9.59
C HIS A 51 -2.46 7.97 8.51
N GLU A 52 -1.55 7.08 8.14
CA GLU A 52 -0.55 7.38 7.13
C GLU A 52 -1.16 7.53 5.75
N ALA A 53 -2.21 6.75 5.43
CA ALA A 53 -2.91 6.80 4.14
C ALA A 53 -1.95 6.83 2.94
N ALA A 54 -0.88 6.03 3.02
CA ALA A 54 0.15 5.97 1.98
C ALA A 54 -0.43 5.41 0.68
N ASP A 55 0.08 5.87 -0.45
CA ASP A 55 -0.37 5.45 -1.77
C ASP A 55 0.04 4.01 -2.09
N ILE A 56 1.22 3.63 -1.61
CA ILE A 56 1.83 2.32 -1.77
C ILE A 56 2.39 1.89 -0.41
N ILE A 57 2.09 0.66 0.00
CA ILE A 57 2.54 0.08 1.27
C ILE A 57 3.19 -1.28 1.00
N GLY A 58 4.47 -1.42 1.28
CA GLY A 58 5.16 -2.72 1.29
C GLY A 58 5.03 -3.38 2.66
N LEU A 59 4.53 -4.61 2.68
CA LEU A 59 4.42 -5.46 3.87
C LEU A 59 5.48 -6.57 3.82
N GLN A 60 6.15 -6.84 4.94
CA GLN A 60 7.06 -7.99 5.10
C GLN A 60 6.61 -8.89 6.26
N GLU A 61 7.05 -10.15 6.26
CA GLU A 61 6.68 -11.21 7.24
C GLU A 61 5.17 -11.49 7.32
N ALA A 62 4.34 -10.89 6.48
CA ALA A 62 2.89 -11.03 6.59
C ALA A 62 2.45 -12.40 6.04
N LEU A 63 1.67 -13.14 6.82
CA LEU A 63 0.98 -14.35 6.34
C LEU A 63 -0.30 -13.97 5.60
N ARG A 64 -0.77 -14.85 4.70
CA ARG A 64 -2.01 -14.65 3.91
C ARG A 64 -3.23 -14.24 4.75
N PRO A 65 -3.49 -14.82 5.95
CA PRO A 65 -4.58 -14.35 6.81
C PRO A 65 -4.37 -12.93 7.32
N GLN A 66 -3.15 -12.54 7.71
CA GLN A 66 -2.86 -11.18 8.19
C GLN A 66 -3.10 -10.13 7.09
N ILE A 67 -2.66 -10.40 5.85
CA ILE A 67 -2.91 -9.51 4.71
C ILE A 67 -4.41 -9.33 4.48
N THR A 68 -5.17 -10.42 4.56
CA THR A 68 -6.62 -10.41 4.41
C THR A 68 -7.29 -9.56 5.50
N GLU A 69 -6.88 -9.74 6.77
CA GLU A 69 -7.37 -8.91 7.87
C GLU A 69 -7.00 -7.42 7.69
N ILE A 70 -5.77 -7.12 7.27
CA ILE A 70 -5.32 -5.74 6.98
C ILE A 70 -6.21 -5.10 5.92
N ARG A 71 -6.48 -5.79 4.80
CA ARG A 71 -7.31 -5.25 3.71
C ARG A 71 -8.77 -5.07 4.07
N HIS A 72 -9.32 -5.94 4.91
CA HIS A 72 -10.66 -5.74 5.46
C HIS A 72 -10.71 -4.53 6.40
N ALA A 73 -9.71 -4.37 7.25
CA ALA A 73 -9.65 -3.26 8.20
C ALA A 73 -9.34 -1.91 7.52
N VAL A 74 -8.58 -1.92 6.42
CA VAL A 74 -8.10 -0.75 5.68
C VAL A 74 -8.51 -0.86 4.20
N PRO A 75 -9.80 -0.59 3.88
CA PRO A 75 -10.31 -0.73 2.51
C PRO A 75 -9.74 0.32 1.56
N GLY A 76 -9.89 0.11 0.25
CA GLY A 76 -9.43 1.01 -0.81
C GLY A 76 -8.09 0.62 -1.46
N TYR A 77 -7.46 -0.44 -0.96
CA TYR A 77 -6.22 -0.98 -1.51
C TYR A 77 -6.44 -2.29 -2.28
N ALA A 78 -5.84 -2.35 -3.47
CA ALA A 78 -5.55 -3.60 -4.16
C ALA A 78 -4.16 -4.11 -3.75
N GLU A 79 -3.80 -5.33 -4.14
CA GLU A 79 -2.56 -5.99 -3.71
C GLU A 79 -1.85 -6.68 -4.88
N VAL A 80 -0.53 -6.82 -4.75
CA VAL A 80 0.30 -7.71 -5.56
C VAL A 80 1.31 -8.42 -4.66
N GLY A 81 1.60 -9.69 -4.95
CA GLY A 81 2.55 -10.51 -4.21
C GLY A 81 1.99 -11.90 -3.93
N VAL A 82 2.89 -12.86 -3.73
CA VAL A 82 2.57 -14.27 -3.49
C VAL A 82 3.35 -14.78 -2.28
N GLY A 83 2.92 -15.93 -1.75
CA GLY A 83 3.63 -16.61 -0.68
C GLY A 83 5.01 -17.08 -1.15
N ARG A 84 6.04 -16.90 -0.32
CA ARG A 84 7.42 -17.23 -0.71
C ARG A 84 7.69 -18.72 -0.84
N ASP A 85 6.87 -19.57 -0.20
CA ASP A 85 7.14 -21.01 -0.10
C ASP A 85 6.57 -21.77 -1.31
N ASP A 86 5.45 -21.32 -1.89
CA ASP A 86 4.74 -21.99 -2.98
C ASP A 86 4.49 -21.11 -4.22
N GLY A 87 4.82 -19.82 -4.16
CA GLY A 87 4.49 -18.87 -5.22
C GLY A 87 2.99 -18.59 -5.37
N VAL A 88 2.18 -18.94 -4.35
CA VAL A 88 0.72 -18.76 -4.35
C VAL A 88 0.27 -18.12 -3.05
N SER A 89 0.34 -18.83 -1.91
CA SER A 89 -0.23 -18.37 -0.64
C SER A 89 0.49 -18.89 0.62
N SER A 90 1.40 -19.85 0.49
CA SER A 90 2.13 -20.43 1.61
C SER A 90 3.34 -19.59 2.00
N GLY A 91 3.55 -19.51 3.31
CA GLY A 91 4.66 -18.77 3.89
C GLY A 91 4.42 -17.27 3.98
N GLU A 92 5.49 -16.57 4.35
CA GLU A 92 5.52 -15.13 4.45
C GLU A 92 5.46 -14.48 3.06
N HIS A 93 4.87 -13.30 3.00
CA HIS A 93 4.76 -12.52 1.76
C HIS A 93 5.56 -11.22 1.88
N CYS A 94 6.00 -10.74 0.71
CA CYS A 94 6.44 -9.36 0.49
C CYS A 94 5.37 -8.59 -0.29
N THR A 95 4.13 -8.59 0.22
CA THR A 95 2.97 -8.01 -0.48
C THR A 95 3.08 -6.49 -0.57
N ILE A 96 2.75 -5.95 -1.75
CA ILE A 96 2.56 -4.52 -1.97
C ILE A 96 1.06 -4.23 -2.01
N LEU A 97 0.59 -3.36 -1.14
CA LEU A 97 -0.73 -2.76 -1.21
C LEU A 97 -0.65 -1.43 -1.96
N TYR A 98 -1.60 -1.14 -2.83
CA TYR A 98 -1.65 0.13 -3.56
C TYR A 98 -3.08 0.67 -3.66
N ARG A 99 -3.21 2.00 -3.62
CA ARG A 99 -4.49 2.72 -3.75
C ARG A 99 -5.16 2.39 -5.10
N SER A 100 -6.25 1.65 -5.05
CA SER A 100 -6.96 1.17 -6.26
C SER A 100 -7.65 2.27 -7.06
N ASP A 101 -7.88 3.43 -6.45
CA ASP A 101 -8.39 4.64 -7.11
C ASP A 101 -7.28 5.48 -7.77
N ARG A 102 -6.01 5.15 -7.53
CA ARG A 102 -4.85 5.88 -8.07
C ARG A 102 -3.99 5.07 -9.02
N PHE A 103 -3.93 3.75 -8.86
CA PHE A 103 -3.04 2.88 -9.62
C PHE A 103 -3.76 1.65 -10.17
N ALA A 104 -3.31 1.22 -11.35
CA ALA A 104 -3.63 -0.08 -11.93
C ALA A 104 -2.31 -0.82 -12.17
N VAL A 105 -2.36 -2.15 -12.07
CA VAL A 105 -1.24 -3.04 -12.42
C VAL A 105 -1.63 -3.73 -13.73
N SER A 106 -0.74 -3.65 -14.71
CA SER A 106 -0.90 -4.18 -16.08
C SER A 106 0.14 -5.23 -16.38
#